data_AF-A0A6T7FHV1-F1
#
_entry.id   AF-A0A6T7FHV1-F1
#
_cell.length_a   1.000
_cell.length_b   1.000
_cell.length_c   1.000
_cell.angle_alpha   90.00
_cell.angle_beta   90.00
_cell.angle_gamma   90.00
#
_symmetry.space_group_name_H-M   'P 1'
#
loop_
_entity.id
_entity.type
_entity.pdbx_description
1 polymer ?
#
loop_
_entity_poly.entity_id
_entity_poly.type
_entity_poly.pdbx_seq_one_letter_code
_entity_poly.pdbx_strand_id
1 'polypeptide(L)'
;ENPWYAFDPAHWNVYEHGLGYLSVYEMGAGRGQMTERELPNGKRQYEMSLGGGEPFMMLISDMALWWDKEFRKHVQYYDRHRREFKRDAAVAWVKLTELGCEGLVPETTDLGAGEIGAR
;
A
#
# COMPACT_ATOMS: atom_id res chain seq x y z
N GLU A 1 19.33 -9.95 -10.75
CA GLU A 1 18.12 -10.46 -10.08
C GLU A 1 17.61 -9.37 -9.16
N ASN A 2 16.38 -8.89 -9.33
CA ASN A 2 15.82 -7.88 -8.44
C ASN A 2 15.14 -8.59 -7.27
N PRO A 3 15.63 -8.44 -6.03
CA PRO A 3 15.01 -9.09 -4.88
C PRO A 3 13.61 -8.53 -4.69
N TRP A 4 12.64 -9.42 -4.54
CA TRP A 4 11.23 -9.15 -4.26
C TRP A 4 11.00 -8.30 -2.99
N TYR A 5 12.06 -8.03 -2.23
CA TYR A 5 12.11 -7.21 -1.01
C TYR A 5 12.68 -5.80 -1.21
N ALA A 6 13.16 -5.45 -2.40
CA ALA A 6 13.54 -4.08 -2.77
C ALA A 6 12.32 -3.22 -3.22
N PHE A 7 11.11 -3.72 -2.98
CA PHE A 7 9.86 -3.01 -3.24
C PHE A 7 9.54 -2.07 -2.08
N ASP A 8 9.69 -0.77 -2.32
CA ASP A 8 9.11 0.25 -1.44
C ASP A 8 7.57 0.22 -1.61
N PRO A 9 6.76 0.13 -0.54
CA PRO A 9 5.30 0.22 -0.61
C PRO A 9 4.79 1.50 -1.31
N ALA A 10 5.59 2.57 -1.32
CA ALA A 10 5.31 3.80 -2.07
C ALA A 10 5.78 3.75 -3.54
N HIS A 11 6.50 2.71 -3.97
CA HIS A 11 6.91 2.48 -5.36
C HIS A 11 5.77 1.98 -6.25
N TRP A 12 4.63 1.60 -5.65
CA TRP A 12 3.45 1.18 -6.38
C TRP A 12 2.76 2.38 -7.04
N ASN A 13 3.31 2.80 -8.18
CA ASN A 13 2.60 3.59 -9.18
C ASN A 13 1.68 2.62 -9.92
N VAL A 14 0.41 2.96 -10.13
CA VAL A 14 -0.59 2.08 -10.77
C VAL A 14 -0.34 1.96 -12.29
N TYR A 15 0.85 1.45 -12.63
CA TYR A 15 1.41 1.15 -13.96
C TYR A 15 2.03 2.35 -14.71
N GLU A 16 3.16 2.89 -14.23
CA GLU A 16 4.05 3.90 -14.87
C GLU A 16 3.74 5.40 -14.66
N HIS A 17 2.54 5.82 -14.26
CA HIS A 17 2.15 7.25 -14.26
C HIS A 17 1.87 7.90 -12.90
N GLY A 18 2.47 7.42 -11.81
CA GLY A 18 2.54 8.19 -10.55
C GLY A 18 1.26 8.26 -9.70
N LEU A 19 0.17 7.61 -10.12
CA LEU A 19 -1.02 7.46 -9.26
C LEU A 19 -0.78 6.26 -8.33
N GLY A 20 -0.44 6.53 -7.07
CA GLY A 20 -0.20 5.45 -6.11
C GLY A 20 -1.50 4.75 -5.70
N TYR A 21 -1.52 3.43 -5.52
CA TYR A 21 -2.72 2.60 -5.25
C TYR A 21 -3.78 3.23 -4.32
N LEU A 22 -3.39 3.92 -3.25
CA LEU A 22 -4.31 4.65 -2.35
C LEU A 22 -5.19 5.71 -3.04
N SER A 23 -4.74 6.35 -4.12
CA SER A 23 -5.52 7.38 -4.82
C SER A 23 -6.69 6.76 -5.59
N VAL A 24 -6.61 5.46 -5.90
CA VAL A 24 -7.69 4.71 -6.55
C VAL A 24 -8.93 4.64 -5.67
N TYR A 25 -8.77 4.68 -4.35
CA TYR A 25 -9.90 4.68 -3.43
C TYR A 25 -10.75 5.94 -3.57
N GLU A 26 -10.11 7.11 -3.55
CA GLU A 26 -10.80 8.39 -3.74
C GLU A 26 -11.35 8.52 -5.16
N MET A 27 -10.59 8.10 -6.19
CA MET A 27 -11.06 8.13 -7.58
C MET A 27 -12.25 7.19 -7.83
N GLY A 28 -12.14 5.93 -7.40
CA GLY A 28 -13.15 4.92 -7.64
C GLY A 28 -14.31 5.01 -6.66
N ALA A 29 -14.04 4.74 -5.39
CA ALA A 29 -15.08 4.63 -4.37
C ALA A 29 -15.55 6.01 -3.87
N GLY A 30 -14.67 7.01 -3.78
CA GLY A 30 -15.02 8.37 -3.34
C GLY A 30 -15.83 9.16 -4.36
N ARG A 31 -15.53 9.03 -5.65
CA ARG A 31 -16.28 9.70 -6.74
C ARG A 31 -17.39 8.85 -7.35
N GLY A 32 -17.65 7.66 -6.80
CA GLY A 32 -18.69 6.76 -7.29
C GLY A 32 -18.44 6.20 -8.69
N GLN A 33 -17.18 6.11 -9.11
CA GLN A 33 -16.76 5.52 -10.39
C GLN A 33 -16.56 4.00 -10.32
N MET A 34 -16.63 3.43 -9.11
CA MET A 34 -16.54 1.98 -8.92
C MET A 34 -17.88 1.31 -9.22
N THR A 35 -17.84 0.31 -10.10
CA THR A 35 -18.99 -0.50 -10.48
C THR A 35 -18.87 -1.90 -9.88
N GLU A 36 -19.98 -2.42 -9.39
CA GLU A 36 -20.04 -3.80 -8.93
C GLU A 36 -20.45 -4.71 -10.10
N ARG A 37 -19.71 -5.80 -10.28
CA ARG A 37 -19.96 -6.83 -11.27
C ARG A 37 -20.12 -8.19 -10.59
N GLU A 38 -21.16 -8.92 -10.98
CA GLU A 38 -21.30 -10.34 -10.62
C GLU A 38 -20.61 -11.21 -11.68
N LEU A 39 -19.71 -12.07 -11.22
CA LEU A 39 -19.00 -13.02 -12.07
C LEU A 39 -19.87 -14.26 -12.33
N PRO A 40 -19.59 -15.05 -13.39
CA PRO A 40 -20.34 -16.27 -13.71
C PRO A 40 -20.38 -17.33 -12.58
N ASN A 41 -19.48 -17.23 -11.60
CA ASN A 41 -19.43 -18.10 -10.42
C ASN A 41 -20.20 -17.53 -9.21
N GLY A 42 -21.01 -16.48 -9.39
CA GLY A 42 -21.78 -15.81 -8.35
C GLY A 42 -20.94 -14.95 -7.39
N LYS A 43 -19.64 -14.77 -7.65
CA LYS A 43 -18.78 -13.89 -6.84
C LYS A 43 -18.92 -12.44 -7.30
N ARG A 44 -18.76 -11.53 -6.34
CA ARG A 44 -18.81 -10.08 -6.57
C ARG A 44 -17.40 -9.54 -6.82
N GLN A 45 -17.29 -8.62 -7.75
CA GLN A 45 -16.05 -7.93 -8.09
C GLN A 45 -16.32 -6.44 -8.25
N TYR A 46 -15.40 -5.60 -7.79
CA TYR A 46 -15.49 -4.15 -7.95
C TYR A 46 -14.51 -3.71 -9.03
N GLU A 47 -15.01 -2.98 -10.01
CA GLU A 47 -14.28 -2.60 -11.21
C GLU A 47 -14.42 -1.11 -11.50
N MET A 48 -13.32 -0.47 -11.93
CA MET A 48 -13.31 0.92 -12.40
C MET A 48 -12.55 0.99 -13.72
N SER A 49 -13.12 1.68 -14.71
CA SER A 49 -12.41 1.95 -15.96
C SER A 49 -11.47 3.15 -15.80
N LEU A 50 -10.21 2.99 -16.19
CA LEU A 50 -9.20 4.06 -16.22
C LEU A 50 -9.00 4.68 -17.61
N GLY A 51 -9.90 4.40 -18.56
CA GLY A 51 -9.88 5.03 -19.89
C GLY A 51 -9.04 4.30 -20.95
N GLY A 52 -8.58 3.08 -20.69
CA GLY A 52 -7.94 2.21 -21.68
C GLY A 52 -7.69 0.81 -21.12
N GLY A 53 -7.93 -0.23 -21.94
CA GLY A 53 -7.67 -1.63 -21.57
C GLY A 53 -8.71 -2.25 -20.64
N GLU A 54 -8.29 -3.33 -19.97
CA GLU A 54 -9.10 -4.05 -18.97
C GLU A 54 -9.40 -3.15 -17.76
N PRO A 55 -10.58 -3.31 -17.13
CA PRO A 55 -10.94 -2.51 -15.96
C PRO A 55 -10.00 -2.78 -14.78
N PHE A 56 -9.72 -1.73 -14.02
CA PHE A 56 -9.00 -1.86 -12.76
C PHE A 56 -9.88 -2.55 -11.72
N MET A 57 -9.36 -3.60 -11.09
CA MET A 57 -10.11 -4.46 -10.18
C MET A 57 -9.75 -4.16 -8.73
N MET A 58 -10.76 -4.10 -7.87
CA MET A 58 -10.62 -4.06 -6.42
C MET A 58 -11.33 -5.25 -5.79
N LEU A 59 -10.65 -5.89 -4.84
CA LEU A 59 -11.20 -6.99 -4.07
C LEU A 59 -12.20 -6.47 -3.04
N ILE A 60 -13.02 -7.38 -2.52
CA ILE A 60 -13.92 -7.08 -1.39
C ILE A 60 -13.13 -6.61 -0.16
N SER A 61 -11.95 -7.20 0.08
CA SER A 61 -11.04 -6.77 1.16
C SER A 61 -10.54 -5.34 0.97
N ASP A 62 -10.27 -4.94 -0.28
CA ASP A 62 -9.86 -3.58 -0.59
C ASP A 62 -11.02 -2.63 -0.33
N MET A 63 -12.22 -2.96 -0.83
CA MET A 63 -13.41 -2.16 -0.61
C MET A 63 -13.78 -2.01 0.88
N ALA A 64 -13.48 -3.01 1.72
CA ALA A 64 -13.67 -2.91 3.16
C ALA A 64 -12.86 -1.77 3.80
N LEU A 65 -11.67 -1.47 3.27
CA LEU A 65 -10.87 -0.31 3.72
C LEU A 65 -11.55 1.02 3.43
N TRP A 66 -12.39 1.08 2.39
CA TRP A 66 -13.20 2.27 2.11
C TRP A 66 -14.51 2.29 2.89
N TRP A 67 -15.22 1.17 2.98
CA TRP A 67 -16.55 1.14 3.62
C TRP A 67 -16.50 1.36 5.12
N ASP A 68 -15.47 0.83 5.78
CA ASP A 68 -15.26 1.06 7.20
C ASP A 68 -14.78 2.49 7.47
N LYS A 69 -15.40 3.16 8.44
CA LYS A 69 -15.14 4.58 8.73
C LYS A 69 -13.76 4.79 9.35
N GLU A 70 -13.25 3.84 10.13
CA GLU A 70 -11.94 3.97 10.78
C GLU A 70 -10.83 3.68 9.76
N PHE A 71 -10.96 2.63 8.96
CA PHE A 71 -9.98 2.36 7.90
C PHE A 71 -9.97 3.45 6.83
N ARG A 72 -11.13 4.02 6.47
CA ARG A 72 -11.19 5.12 5.51
C ARG A 72 -10.32 6.31 5.92
N LYS A 73 -10.29 6.66 7.21
CA LYS A 73 -9.44 7.76 7.71
C LYS A 73 -7.97 7.51 7.38
N HIS A 74 -7.49 6.28 7.56
CA HIS A 74 -6.11 5.90 7.23
C HIS A 74 -5.86 5.94 5.72
N VAL A 75 -6.78 5.42 4.91
CA VAL A 75 -6.67 5.49 3.44
C VAL A 75 -6.54 6.95 2.98
N GLN A 76 -7.43 7.83 3.45
CA GLN A 76 -7.43 9.25 3.11
C GLN A 76 -6.20 10.00 3.62
N TYR A 77 -5.73 9.66 4.82
CA TYR A 77 -4.51 10.22 5.38
C TYR A 77 -3.29 9.83 4.54
N TYR A 78 -3.10 8.53 4.31
CA TYR A 78 -1.95 8.01 3.58
C TYR A 78 -1.92 8.39 2.10
N ASP A 79 -3.08 8.63 1.48
CA ASP A 79 -3.13 9.16 0.12
C ASP A 79 -2.40 10.52 0.00
N ARG A 80 -2.54 11.35 1.04
CA ARG A 80 -1.91 12.69 1.13
C ARG A 80 -0.53 12.68 1.79
N HIS A 81 -0.21 11.63 2.54
CA HIS A 81 0.98 11.52 3.40
C HIS A 81 1.76 10.25 3.05
N ARG A 82 2.34 10.23 1.84
CA ARG A 82 2.98 9.04 1.26
C ARG A 82 4.26 8.61 1.98
N ARG A 83 4.98 9.55 2.59
CA ARG A 83 6.19 9.24 3.37
C ARG A 83 5.84 8.56 4.68
N GLU A 84 4.77 9.01 5.32
CA GLU A 84 4.19 8.45 6.53
C GLU A 84 3.64 7.06 6.25
N PHE A 85 2.94 6.86 5.12
CA PHE A 85 2.52 5.53 4.68
C PHE A 85 3.71 4.56 4.56
N LYS A 86 4.79 4.98 3.88
CA LYS A 86 5.99 4.16 3.72
C LYS A 86 6.60 3.78 5.07
N ARG A 87 6.73 4.76 5.97
CA ARG A 87 7.27 4.56 7.33
C ARG A 87 6.43 3.55 8.11
N ASP A 88 5.11 3.74 8.14
CA ASP A 88 4.21 2.92 8.94
C ASP A 88 4.06 1.52 8.33
N ALA A 89 4.09 1.39 7.00
CA ALA A 89 4.13 0.11 6.31
C ALA A 89 5.40 -0.69 6.65
N ALA A 90 6.57 -0.03 6.73
CA ALA A 90 7.81 -0.69 7.15
C ALA A 90 7.72 -1.19 8.60
N VAL A 91 7.22 -0.37 9.53
CA VAL A 91 7.01 -0.78 10.93
C VAL A 91 6.01 -1.93 11.03
N ALA A 92 4.91 -1.87 10.29
CA ALA A 92 3.91 -2.93 10.26
C ALA A 92 4.46 -4.24 9.66
N TRP A 93 5.31 -4.14 8.63
CA TRP A 93 5.95 -5.29 8.01
C TRP A 93 6.90 -6.01 8.98
N VAL A 94 7.79 -5.27 9.64
CA VAL A 94 8.68 -5.82 10.68
C VAL A 94 7.86 -6.52 11.76
N LYS A 95 6.82 -5.85 12.28
CA LYS A 95 5.93 -6.45 13.27
C LYS A 95 5.27 -7.72 12.76
N LEU A 96 4.84 -7.77 11.50
CA LEU A 96 4.20 -8.93 10.89
C LEU A 96 5.18 -10.12 10.79
N THR A 97 6.41 -9.87 10.35
CA THR A 97 7.40 -10.93 10.12
C THR A 97 8.03 -11.46 11.40
N GLU A 98 8.04 -10.64 12.46
CA GLU A 98 8.69 -10.95 13.73
C GLU A 98 7.71 -11.29 14.85
N LEU A 99 6.40 -11.30 14.56
CA LEU A 99 5.38 -11.59 15.56
C LEU A 99 5.55 -13.02 16.11
N GLY A 100 5.96 -13.14 17.37
CA GLY A 100 6.19 -14.42 18.04
C GLY A 100 7.65 -14.88 18.05
N CYS A 101 8.59 -14.07 17.57
CA CYS A 101 10.02 -14.30 17.72
C CYS A 101 10.58 -13.61 18.97
N GLU A 102 11.44 -14.29 19.74
CA GLU A 102 12.15 -13.71 20.88
C GLU A 102 13.61 -13.38 20.52
N GLY A 103 14.17 -12.32 21.10
CA GLY A 103 15.62 -12.03 21.02
C GLY A 103 16.12 -11.50 19.67
N LEU A 104 15.24 -11.02 18.80
CA LEU A 104 15.65 -10.35 17.56
C LEU A 104 16.32 -9.01 17.86
N VAL A 105 17.54 -8.84 17.34
CA VAL A 105 18.29 -7.58 17.47
C VAL A 105 17.81 -6.67 16.34
N PRO A 106 17.28 -5.46 16.62
CA PRO A 106 16.97 -4.51 15.56
C PRO A 106 18.26 -4.22 14.79
N GLU A 107 18.25 -4.37 13.47
CA GLU A 107 19.36 -3.95 12.63
C GLU A 107 19.50 -2.43 12.78
N THR A 108 20.50 -2.00 13.55
CA THR A 108 20.80 -0.57 13.72
C THR A 108 21.18 -0.04 12.35
N THR A 109 20.38 0.89 11.83
CA THR A 109 20.70 1.61 10.60
C THR A 109 21.85 2.57 10.92
N ASP A 110 23.07 2.04 11.05
CA ASP A 110 24.30 2.82 11.09
C ASP A 110 24.55 3.38 9.69
N LEU A 111 23.79 4.41 9.34
CA LEU A 111 24.16 5.32 8.29
C LEU A 111 25.27 6.23 8.82
N GLY A 112 26.49 5.68 8.84
CA GLY A 112 27.77 6.38 8.71
C GLY A 112 27.99 7.60 9.62
N ALA A 113 28.35 7.37 10.88
CA ALA A 113 29.23 8.30 11.57
C ALA A 113 30.66 7.94 11.18
N GLY A 114 31.22 8.70 10.24
CA GLY A 114 32.58 8.53 9.76
C GLY A 114 33.59 8.51 10.90
N GLU A 115 34.57 7.61 10.75
CA GLU A 115 35.78 7.54 11.54
C GLU A 115 36.47 8.92 11.58
N ILE A 116 36.34 9.65 12.68
CA ILE A 116 37.35 10.62 13.09
C ILE A 116 38.40 9.86 13.88
N GLY A 117 39.39 9.35 13.13
CA GLY A 117 40.60 8.77 13.68
C GLY A 117 41.35 9.81 14.53
N ALA A 118 41.51 9.50 15.82
CA ALA A 118 42.49 10.15 16.66
C ALA A 118 43.86 9.52 16.37
N ARG A 119 44.72 10.27 15.67
CA ARG A 119 46.19 10.25 15.83
C ARG A 119 46.78 11.54 15.28
#